data_AF-A0A7H9HXF3-F1
#
_entry.id   AF-A0A7H9HXF3-F1
#
_cell.length_a   1.000
_cell.length_b   1.000
_cell.length_c   1.000
_cell.angle_alpha   90.00
_cell.angle_beta   90.00
_cell.angle_gamma   90.00
#
_symmetry.space_group_name_H-M   'P 1'
#
loop_
_entity.id
_entity.type
_entity.pdbx_description
1 polymer ?
#
loop_
_entity_poly.entity_id
_entity_poly.type
_entity_poly.pdbx_seq_one_letter_code
_entity_poly.pdbx_strand_id
1 'polypeptide(L)'
;MSGTGEMMNVEHPTRPINLEIAVNMLEHLYEVTLGRAFYLNSVSLSVSTIQRCCESFWHNDSTEAVNDHELDVARVRCVVQLTKLIKDLEKSPSDQYILLNLRERLRFMSPSKTGPSRATKRDTTEYDFLLIDQRMITLSVITTLLKLCHILAPNYKNSSLCQPLINGIQEYFIRPYSLILWNRARRDLLA
;
A
#
# COMPACT_ATOMS: atom_id res chain seq x y z
N MET A 1 41.08 12.59 -28.78
CA MET A 1 41.28 12.03 -27.43
C MET A 1 40.16 12.54 -26.54
N SER A 2 39.56 11.62 -25.77
CA SER A 2 38.69 11.85 -24.60
C SER A 2 37.33 12.51 -24.85
N GLY A 3 36.20 11.99 -24.38
CA GLY A 3 35.92 10.76 -23.63
C GLY A 3 34.40 10.71 -23.43
N THR A 4 33.75 9.67 -23.92
CA THR A 4 32.33 9.41 -23.72
C THR A 4 32.09 9.02 -22.28
N GLY A 5 31.46 9.91 -21.50
CA GLY A 5 30.94 9.59 -20.18
C GLY A 5 29.74 8.67 -20.30
N GLU A 6 29.98 7.35 -20.27
CA GLU A 6 28.93 6.38 -20.01
C GLU A 6 28.43 6.58 -18.58
N MET A 7 27.23 7.14 -18.45
CA MET A 7 26.47 7.08 -17.21
C MET A 7 26.15 5.61 -16.95
N MET A 8 26.84 5.01 -15.99
CA MET A 8 26.48 3.70 -15.46
C MET A 8 25.06 3.79 -14.90
N ASN A 9 24.09 3.24 -15.63
CA ASN A 9 22.81 2.82 -15.07
C ASN A 9 23.12 1.73 -14.04
N VAL A 10 23.27 2.14 -12.78
CA VAL A 10 23.22 1.20 -11.66
C VAL A 10 21.75 0.83 -11.49
N GLU A 11 21.29 -0.11 -12.31
CA GLU A 11 20.12 -0.89 -11.97
C GLU A 11 20.45 -1.60 -10.66
N HIS A 12 19.97 -1.07 -9.54
CA HIS A 12 19.98 -1.82 -8.30
C HIS A 12 19.18 -3.08 -8.57
N PRO A 13 19.77 -4.29 -8.52
CA PRO A 13 19.00 -5.50 -8.64
C PRO A 13 18.11 -5.53 -7.40
N THR A 14 16.83 -5.17 -7.57
CA THR A 14 15.79 -5.44 -6.59
C THR A 14 15.76 -6.95 -6.44
N ARG A 15 16.49 -7.46 -5.43
CA ARG A 15 16.42 -8.87 -5.06
C ARG A 15 14.94 -9.21 -4.94
N PRO A 16 14.46 -10.30 -5.57
CA PRO A 16 13.08 -10.72 -5.42
C PRO A 16 12.81 -10.88 -3.93
N ILE A 17 11.83 -10.13 -3.42
CA ILE A 17 11.44 -10.24 -2.03
C ILE A 17 10.77 -11.59 -1.85
N ASN A 18 11.24 -12.32 -0.85
CA ASN A 18 10.63 -13.56 -0.42
C ASN A 18 9.27 -13.23 0.21
N LEU A 19 8.24 -14.00 -0.13
CA LEU A 19 6.91 -13.92 0.46
C LEU A 19 6.93 -13.80 2.00
N GLU A 20 7.82 -14.54 2.66
CA GLU A 20 8.00 -14.50 4.11
C GLU A 20 8.34 -13.08 4.62
N ILE A 21 9.23 -12.38 3.91
CA ILE A 21 9.60 -11.01 4.26
C ILE A 21 8.39 -10.08 4.08
N ALA A 22 7.61 -10.26 3.02
CA ALA A 22 6.41 -9.46 2.79
C ALA A 22 5.36 -9.67 3.89
N VAL A 23 5.15 -10.92 4.34
CA VAL A 23 4.24 -11.25 5.45
C VAL A 23 4.71 -10.56 6.73
N ASN A 24 5.97 -10.78 7.14
CA ASN A 24 6.53 -10.20 8.36
C ASN A 24 6.45 -8.67 8.36
N MET A 25 6.71 -8.04 7.21
CA MET A 25 6.61 -6.58 7.07
C MET A 25 5.16 -6.09 7.16
N LEU A 26 4.20 -6.80 6.57
CA LEU A 26 2.78 -6.43 6.67
C LEU A 26 2.25 -6.60 8.11
N GLU A 27 2.64 -7.67 8.81
CA GLU A 27 2.30 -7.87 10.22
C GLU A 27 2.88 -6.76 11.11
N HIS A 28 4.16 -6.42 10.88
CA HIS A 28 4.79 -5.31 11.61
C HIS A 28 4.08 -3.97 11.33
N LEU A 29 3.76 -3.68 10.08
CA LEU A 29 3.02 -2.47 9.70
C LEU A 29 1.63 -2.47 10.32
N TYR A 30 0.94 -3.61 10.40
CA TYR A 30 -0.35 -3.72 11.07
C TYR A 30 -0.26 -3.28 12.55
N GLU A 31 0.70 -3.82 13.30
CA GLU A 31 0.87 -3.49 14.72
C GLU A 31 1.31 -2.04 14.93
N VAL A 32 2.18 -1.50 14.06
CA VAL A 32 2.53 -0.07 14.09
C VAL A 32 1.31 0.80 13.79
N THR A 33 0.50 0.47 12.78
CA THR A 33 -0.73 1.23 12.46
C THR A 33 -1.77 1.13 13.58
N LEU A 34 -1.78 0.05 14.36
CA LEU A 34 -2.58 -0.06 15.57
C LEU A 34 -2.02 0.75 16.76
N GLY A 35 -0.79 1.23 16.69
CA GLY A 35 -0.09 1.91 17.79
C GLY A 35 0.38 0.96 18.89
N ARG A 36 0.55 -0.32 18.56
CA ARG A 36 0.92 -1.40 19.50
C ARG A 36 2.39 -1.79 19.40
N ALA A 37 3.07 -1.40 18.33
CA ALA A 37 4.49 -1.68 18.10
C ALA A 37 5.28 -0.41 17.77
N PHE A 38 6.58 -0.45 18.08
CA PHE A 38 7.54 0.57 17.67
C PHE A 38 7.85 0.43 16.18
N TYR A 39 7.98 1.54 15.46
CA TYR A 39 8.49 1.51 14.10
C TYR A 39 9.98 1.15 14.10
N LEU A 40 10.36 0.12 13.34
CA LEU A 40 11.70 -0.48 13.32
C LEU A 40 12.28 -0.73 14.72
N ASN A 41 11.42 -1.11 15.68
CA ASN A 41 11.80 -1.33 17.09
C ASN A 41 12.53 -0.17 17.77
N SER A 42 12.39 1.05 17.23
CA SER A 42 13.21 2.21 17.65
C SER A 42 12.36 3.38 18.13
N VAL A 43 11.21 3.64 17.49
CA VAL A 43 10.40 4.83 17.74
C VAL A 43 8.94 4.47 17.96
N SER A 44 8.35 4.95 19.06
CA SER A 44 6.91 4.87 19.30
C SER A 44 6.24 6.07 18.66
N LEU A 45 5.41 5.84 17.65
CA LEU A 45 4.64 6.89 16.99
C LEU A 45 3.31 7.08 17.73
N SER A 46 2.92 8.34 17.99
CA SER A 46 1.62 8.62 18.59
C SER A 46 0.46 8.30 17.63
N VAL A 47 -0.74 8.07 18.16
CA VAL A 47 -1.94 7.78 17.36
C VAL A 47 -2.21 8.88 16.33
N SER A 48 -2.10 10.15 16.72
CA SER A 48 -2.28 11.30 15.81
C SER A 48 -1.19 11.39 14.75
N THR A 49 -0.01 10.86 15.02
CA THR A 49 1.08 10.78 14.05
C THR A 49 0.84 9.68 13.04
N ILE A 50 0.40 8.49 13.49
CA ILE A 50 0.03 7.37 12.63
C ILE A 50 -1.10 7.78 11.69
N GLN A 51 -2.13 8.47 12.22
CA GLN A 51 -3.25 8.96 11.42
C GLN A 51 -2.79 9.88 10.29
N ARG A 52 -1.94 10.87 10.60
CA ARG A 52 -1.33 11.73 9.58
C ARG A 52 -0.49 10.95 8.56
N CYS A 53 0.23 9.90 8.98
CA CYS A 53 0.97 9.06 8.04
C CYS A 53 0.05 8.30 7.08
N CYS A 54 -1.10 7.82 7.57
CA CYS A 54 -2.12 7.19 6.71
C CYS A 54 -2.70 8.20 5.72
N GLU A 55 -3.05 9.41 6.19
CA GLU A 55 -3.53 10.50 5.33
C GLU A 55 -2.49 10.86 4.25
N SER A 56 -1.24 11.10 4.63
CA SER A 56 -0.15 11.38 3.69
C SER A 56 0.07 10.25 2.68
N PHE A 57 -0.06 8.99 3.09
CA PHE A 57 0.07 7.84 2.20
C PHE A 57 -0.97 7.88 1.09
N TRP A 58 -2.21 8.21 1.43
CA TRP A 58 -3.30 8.21 0.47
C TRP A 58 -3.38 9.51 -0.33
N HIS A 59 -3.11 10.67 0.28
CA HIS A 59 -3.33 11.98 -0.35
C HIS A 59 -2.05 12.68 -0.84
N ASN A 60 -0.91 11.97 -0.83
CA ASN A 60 0.39 12.44 -1.36
C ASN A 60 0.79 13.84 -0.88
N ASP A 61 0.90 14.03 0.45
CA ASP A 61 1.56 15.18 1.14
C ASP A 61 1.30 16.61 0.59
N SER A 62 0.31 16.79 -0.29
CA SER A 62 -0.01 18.11 -0.82
C SER A 62 -0.74 18.81 0.29
N THR A 63 -0.17 19.90 0.75
CA THR A 63 -0.68 20.80 1.80
C THR A 63 -2.06 21.39 1.47
N GLU A 64 -2.63 21.03 0.32
CA GLU A 64 -3.90 21.50 -0.23
C GLU A 64 -4.84 20.35 -0.65
N ALA A 65 -4.51 19.08 -0.37
CA ALA A 65 -5.42 17.97 -0.64
C ALA A 65 -6.64 18.07 0.28
N VAL A 66 -7.69 18.72 -0.22
CA VAL A 66 -9.05 18.54 0.28
C VAL A 66 -9.33 17.03 0.27
N ASN A 67 -9.83 16.49 1.40
CA ASN A 67 -10.29 15.11 1.49
C ASN A 67 -11.28 14.84 0.34
N ASP A 68 -10.81 14.13 -0.70
CA ASP A 68 -11.61 13.76 -1.84
C ASP A 68 -12.43 12.52 -1.49
N HIS A 69 -13.66 12.77 -1.05
CA HIS A 69 -14.59 11.70 -0.67
C HIS A 69 -14.83 10.70 -1.81
N GLU A 70 -14.87 11.14 -3.07
CA GLU A 70 -15.06 10.25 -4.21
C GLU A 70 -13.88 9.28 -4.34
N LEU A 71 -12.67 9.77 -4.07
CA LEU A 71 -11.44 8.98 -4.05
C LEU A 71 -11.46 7.95 -2.90
N ASP A 72 -11.94 8.34 -1.72
CA ASP A 72 -12.04 7.44 -0.56
C ASP A 72 -13.07 6.33 -0.79
N VAL A 73 -14.23 6.67 -1.33
CA VAL A 73 -15.25 5.68 -1.73
C VAL A 73 -14.70 4.75 -2.81
N ALA A 74 -13.92 5.27 -3.78
CA ALA A 74 -13.28 4.45 -4.80
C ALA A 74 -12.26 3.47 -4.20
N ARG A 75 -11.49 3.89 -3.19
CA ARG A 75 -10.55 3.01 -2.46
C ARG A 75 -11.28 1.92 -1.70
N VAL A 76 -12.32 2.26 -0.94
CA VAL A 76 -13.14 1.27 -0.23
C VAL A 76 -13.73 0.26 -1.21
N ARG A 77 -14.25 0.73 -2.36
CA ARG A 77 -14.75 -0.16 -3.43
C ARG A 77 -13.65 -1.09 -3.95
N CYS A 78 -12.43 -0.59 -4.13
CA CYS A 78 -11.28 -1.39 -4.55
C CYS A 78 -10.91 -2.46 -3.51
N VAL A 79 -10.89 -2.12 -2.22
CA VAL A 79 -10.67 -3.07 -1.11
C VAL A 79 -11.72 -4.18 -1.11
N VAL A 80 -12.99 -3.83 -1.29
CA VAL A 80 -14.09 -4.80 -1.39
C VAL A 80 -13.89 -5.74 -2.60
N GLN A 81 -13.50 -5.21 -3.76
CA GLN A 81 -13.24 -6.02 -4.96
C GLN A 81 -12.06 -6.98 -4.76
N LEU A 82 -10.94 -6.50 -4.18
CA LEU A 82 -9.80 -7.36 -3.85
C LEU A 82 -10.19 -8.46 -2.87
N THR A 83 -10.96 -8.12 -1.84
CA THR A 83 -11.44 -9.10 -0.85
C THR A 83 -12.28 -10.19 -1.51
N LYS A 84 -13.13 -9.84 -2.49
CA LYS A 84 -13.90 -10.82 -3.26
C LYS A 84 -12.98 -11.73 -4.09
N LEU A 85 -12.06 -11.15 -4.86
CA LEU A 85 -11.09 -11.92 -5.66
C LEU A 85 -10.23 -12.85 -4.79
N ILE A 86 -9.83 -12.42 -3.60
CA ILE A 86 -9.06 -13.25 -2.66
C ILE A 86 -9.90 -14.41 -2.14
N LYS A 87 -11.19 -14.20 -1.85
CA LYS A 87 -12.11 -15.28 -1.47
C LYS A 87 -12.32 -16.29 -2.61
N ASP A 88 -12.32 -15.83 -3.85
CA ASP A 88 -12.41 -16.72 -5.01
C ASP A 88 -11.09 -17.49 -5.22
N LEU A 89 -9.94 -16.82 -5.03
CA LEU A 89 -8.63 -17.46 -5.06
C LEU A 89 -8.48 -18.53 -3.98
N GLU A 90 -9.03 -18.31 -2.79
CA GLU A 90 -9.01 -19.29 -1.68
C GLU A 90 -9.62 -20.64 -2.08
N LYS A 91 -10.63 -20.63 -2.97
CA LYS A 91 -11.26 -21.85 -3.51
C LYS A 91 -10.43 -22.50 -4.61
N SER A 92 -9.70 -21.69 -5.38
CA SER A 92 -8.89 -22.13 -6.53
C SER A 92 -7.51 -21.44 -6.54
N PRO A 93 -6.58 -21.82 -5.65
CA PRO A 93 -5.33 -21.06 -5.42
C PRO A 93 -4.37 -20.97 -6.62
N SER A 94 -4.55 -21.84 -7.60
CA SER A 94 -3.76 -21.88 -8.85
C SER A 94 -4.43 -21.20 -10.04
N ASP A 95 -5.59 -20.55 -9.84
CA ASP A 95 -6.33 -19.90 -10.92
C ASP A 95 -5.57 -18.67 -11.45
N GLN A 96 -5.02 -18.80 -12.65
CA GLN A 96 -4.22 -17.76 -13.29
C GLN A 96 -5.02 -16.50 -13.62
N TYR A 97 -6.31 -16.64 -13.94
CA TYR A 97 -7.18 -15.50 -14.25
C TYR A 97 -7.42 -14.65 -13.01
N ILE A 98 -7.67 -15.30 -11.86
CA ILE A 98 -7.81 -14.60 -10.58
C ILE A 98 -6.50 -13.91 -10.19
N LEU A 99 -5.35 -14.59 -10.33
CA LEU A 99 -4.03 -14.02 -10.04
C LEU A 99 -3.71 -12.80 -10.92
N LEU A 100 -4.06 -12.83 -12.20
CA LEU A 100 -3.90 -11.69 -13.12
C LEU A 100 -4.81 -10.52 -12.70
N ASN A 101 -6.08 -10.77 -12.43
CA ASN A 101 -7.02 -9.74 -11.97
C ASN A 101 -6.58 -9.10 -10.64
N LEU A 102 -6.07 -9.90 -9.70
CA LEU A 102 -5.52 -9.39 -8.44
C LEU A 102 -4.35 -8.43 -8.71
N ARG A 103 -3.45 -8.79 -9.63
CA ARG A 103 -2.29 -7.96 -9.98
C ARG A 103 -2.73 -6.61 -10.54
N GLU A 104 -3.72 -6.61 -11.44
CA GLU A 104 -4.27 -5.39 -12.01
C GLU A 104 -4.90 -4.51 -10.93
N ARG A 105 -5.70 -5.10 -10.03
CA ARG A 105 -6.37 -4.36 -8.95
C ARG A 105 -5.39 -3.78 -7.94
N LEU A 106 -4.31 -4.51 -7.58
CA LEU A 106 -3.25 -3.99 -6.72
C LEU A 106 -2.60 -2.73 -7.29
N ARG A 107 -2.43 -2.66 -8.62
CA ARG A 107 -1.88 -1.47 -9.28
C ARG A 107 -2.78 -0.24 -9.10
N PHE A 108 -4.11 -0.41 -9.11
CA PHE A 108 -5.07 0.68 -8.93
C PHE A 108 -5.19 1.16 -7.48
N MET A 109 -4.76 0.35 -6.53
CA MET A 109 -4.73 0.72 -5.12
C MET A 109 -3.54 1.65 -4.78
N SER A 110 -2.57 1.83 -5.70
CA SER A 110 -1.41 2.65 -5.43
C SER A 110 -1.74 4.16 -5.42
N PRO A 111 -1.41 4.91 -4.34
CA PRO A 111 -1.67 6.35 -4.25
C PRO A 111 -0.96 7.18 -5.33
N SER A 112 0.12 6.66 -5.92
CA SER A 112 0.89 7.34 -6.97
C SER A 112 0.31 7.17 -8.37
N LYS A 113 -0.69 6.31 -8.56
CA LYS A 113 -1.31 6.03 -9.88
C LYS A 113 -2.75 6.54 -9.99
N THR A 114 -3.38 6.90 -8.88
CA THR A 114 -4.53 7.81 -8.88
C THR A 114 -3.97 9.21 -9.15
N GLY A 115 -3.77 9.55 -10.43
CA GLY A 115 -3.44 10.91 -10.83
C GLY A 115 -4.47 11.90 -10.27
N PRO A 116 -4.19 13.21 -10.30
CA PRO A 116 -5.09 14.21 -9.71
C PRO A 116 -6.49 13.94 -10.26
N SER A 117 -7.40 13.54 -9.36
CA SER A 117 -8.83 13.56 -9.66
C SER A 117 -9.06 14.98 -10.11
N ARG A 118 -9.46 15.17 -11.37
CA ARG A 118 -9.83 16.50 -11.85
C ARG A 118 -10.98 16.89 -10.94
N ALA A 119 -10.68 17.70 -9.93
CA ALA A 119 -11.67 18.34 -9.10
C ALA A 119 -12.50 19.20 -10.04
N THR A 120 -13.51 18.59 -10.66
CA THR A 120 -14.64 19.33 -11.16
C THR A 120 -15.16 20.07 -9.95
N LYS A 121 -14.92 21.39 -9.91
CA LYS A 121 -15.62 22.32 -9.02
C LYS A 121 -17.11 22.04 -9.18
N ARG A 122 -17.65 21.16 -8.35
CA ARG A 122 -19.08 20.98 -8.16
C ARG A 122 -19.40 21.74 -6.90
N ASP A 123 -20.33 22.67 -7.04
CA ASP A 123 -20.85 23.49 -5.96
C ASP A 123 -21.16 22.60 -4.76
N THR A 124 -20.46 22.84 -3.66
CA THR A 124 -20.65 22.21 -2.36
C THR A 124 -21.99 22.66 -1.80
N THR A 125 -23.05 22.06 -2.30
CA THR A 125 -24.31 21.94 -1.56
C THR A 125 -24.10 20.86 -0.52
N GLU A 126 -24.40 21.21 0.74
CA GLU A 126 -24.23 20.41 1.95
C GLU A 126 -24.70 18.97 1.75
N TYR A 127 -23.76 18.05 1.66
CA TYR A 127 -24.00 16.69 2.11
C TYR A 127 -23.31 16.57 3.47
N ASP A 128 -23.98 15.93 4.43
CA ASP A 128 -23.33 15.39 5.62
C ASP A 128 -22.35 14.29 5.16
N PHE A 129 -21.16 14.71 4.72
CA PHE A 129 -20.16 13.81 4.18
C PHE A 129 -19.58 12.98 5.33
N LEU A 130 -19.90 11.69 5.36
CA LEU A 130 -19.19 10.70 6.17
C LEU A 130 -17.72 10.66 5.74
N LEU A 131 -16.86 11.30 6.52
CA LEU A 131 -15.41 11.22 6.38
C LEU A 131 -14.98 9.79 6.70
N ILE A 132 -14.40 9.10 5.72
CA ILE A 132 -13.87 7.75 5.91
C ILE A 132 -12.49 7.88 6.55
N ASP A 133 -12.30 7.23 7.69
CA ASP A 133 -11.00 7.21 8.36
C ASP A 133 -9.95 6.47 7.50
N GLN A 134 -8.92 7.20 7.07
CA GLN A 134 -7.81 6.68 6.27
C GLN A 134 -7.01 5.60 6.99
N ARG A 135 -6.98 5.62 8.33
CA ARG A 135 -6.39 4.55 9.12
C ARG A 135 -7.18 3.25 8.97
N MET A 136 -8.51 3.33 8.96
CA MET A 136 -9.38 2.16 8.74
C MET A 136 -9.20 1.58 7.33
N ILE A 137 -9.06 2.43 6.31
CA ILE A 137 -8.73 1.99 4.94
C ILE A 137 -7.37 1.27 4.95
N THR A 138 -6.35 1.89 5.55
CA THR A 138 -5.00 1.32 5.64
C THR A 138 -4.98 -0.05 6.31
N LEU A 139 -5.64 -0.19 7.48
CA LEU A 139 -5.75 -1.47 8.19
C LEU A 139 -6.48 -2.54 7.37
N SER A 140 -7.55 -2.14 6.66
CA SER A 140 -8.31 -3.05 5.80
C SER A 140 -7.47 -3.56 4.63
N VAL A 141 -6.66 -2.68 4.03
CA VAL A 141 -5.70 -3.04 2.98
C VAL A 141 -4.66 -4.02 3.54
N ILE A 142 -3.99 -3.70 4.64
CA ILE A 142 -2.97 -4.58 5.24
C ILE A 142 -3.54 -5.97 5.52
N THR A 143 -4.72 -6.04 6.15
CA THR A 143 -5.40 -7.30 6.46
C THR A 143 -5.71 -8.12 5.19
N THR A 144 -6.18 -7.43 4.14
CA THR A 144 -6.50 -8.05 2.85
C THR A 144 -5.23 -8.60 2.18
N LEU A 145 -4.13 -7.86 2.20
CA LEU A 145 -2.85 -8.27 1.63
C LEU A 145 -2.22 -9.42 2.42
N LEU A 146 -2.31 -9.41 3.76
CA LEU A 146 -1.88 -10.54 4.59
C LEU A 146 -2.62 -11.82 4.22
N LYS A 147 -3.95 -11.75 4.12
CA LYS A 147 -4.76 -12.91 3.71
C LYS A 147 -4.32 -13.43 2.33
N LEU A 148 -4.10 -12.53 1.36
CA LEU A 148 -3.59 -12.92 0.05
C LEU A 148 -2.23 -13.63 0.16
N CYS A 149 -1.27 -13.06 0.89
CA CYS A 149 0.05 -13.66 1.08
C CYS A 149 -0.02 -15.06 1.69
N HIS A 150 -0.88 -15.28 2.69
CA HIS A 150 -1.07 -16.61 3.29
C HIS A 150 -1.67 -17.63 2.31
N ILE A 151 -2.62 -17.22 1.46
CA ILE A 151 -3.19 -18.09 0.42
C ILE A 151 -2.12 -18.46 -0.63
N LEU A 152 -1.24 -17.52 -0.96
CA LEU A 152 -0.17 -17.74 -1.93
C LEU A 152 0.96 -18.62 -1.37
N ALA A 153 1.18 -18.66 -0.05
CA ALA A 153 2.33 -19.34 0.56
C ALA A 153 2.53 -20.81 0.15
N PRO A 154 1.49 -21.66 0.16
CA PRO A 154 1.63 -23.04 -0.28
C PRO A 154 1.97 -23.19 -1.77
N ASN A 155 1.61 -22.21 -2.60
CA ASN A 155 1.69 -22.26 -4.07
C ASN A 155 2.74 -21.33 -4.68
N TYR A 156 3.47 -20.60 -3.84
CA TYR A 156 4.35 -19.51 -4.25
C TYR A 156 5.42 -19.95 -5.25
N LYS A 157 5.99 -21.14 -5.05
CA LYS A 157 7.00 -21.73 -5.96
C LYS A 157 6.41 -22.38 -7.20
N ASN A 158 5.10 -22.66 -7.20
CA ASN A 158 4.42 -23.44 -8.23
C ASN A 158 3.75 -22.56 -9.31
N SER A 159 3.67 -21.24 -9.09
CA SER A 159 3.04 -20.31 -10.03
C SER A 159 3.93 -19.08 -10.24
N SER A 160 4.35 -18.89 -11.50
CA SER A 160 5.16 -17.74 -11.92
C SER A 160 4.44 -16.39 -11.74
N LEU A 161 3.12 -16.39 -11.53
CA LEU A 161 2.32 -15.20 -11.27
C LEU A 161 2.35 -14.75 -9.81
N CYS A 162 2.76 -15.62 -8.87
CA CYS A 162 2.86 -15.27 -7.45
C CYS A 162 3.96 -14.24 -7.19
N GLN A 163 5.15 -14.40 -7.78
CA GLN A 163 6.26 -13.47 -7.57
C GLN A 163 5.93 -12.03 -8.04
N PRO A 164 5.37 -11.81 -9.25
CA PRO A 164 4.90 -10.48 -9.66
C PRO A 164 3.85 -9.87 -8.74
N LEU A 165 2.96 -10.68 -8.16
CA LEU A 165 1.98 -10.20 -7.17
C LEU A 165 2.65 -9.70 -5.90
N ILE A 166 3.58 -10.48 -5.34
CA ILE A 166 4.32 -10.09 -4.12
C ILE A 166 5.19 -8.85 -4.38
N ASN A 167 5.82 -8.77 -5.55
CA ASN A 167 6.56 -7.56 -5.95
C ASN A 167 5.62 -6.35 -6.03
N GLY A 168 4.40 -6.52 -6.54
CA GLY A 168 3.38 -5.47 -6.57
C GLY A 168 2.94 -5.02 -5.18
N ILE A 169 2.73 -5.96 -4.24
CA ILE A 169 2.41 -5.65 -2.83
C ILE A 169 3.54 -4.80 -2.21
N GLN A 170 4.80 -5.18 -2.46
CA GLN A 170 5.93 -4.41 -1.97
C GLN A 170 5.95 -3.01 -2.56
N GLU A 171 5.92 -2.92 -3.89
CA GLU A 171 6.13 -1.67 -4.63
C GLU A 171 5.00 -0.67 -4.40
N TYR A 172 3.75 -1.15 -4.38
CA TYR A 172 2.58 -0.28 -4.33
C TYR A 172 2.11 0.04 -2.91
N PHE A 173 2.51 -0.75 -1.91
CA PHE A 173 2.02 -0.56 -0.54
C PHE A 173 3.14 -0.56 0.52
N ILE A 174 3.86 -1.67 0.71
CA ILE A 174 4.81 -1.81 1.83
C ILE A 174 5.88 -0.73 1.78
N ARG A 175 6.55 -0.57 0.64
CA ARG A 175 7.68 0.38 0.51
C ARG A 175 7.24 1.84 0.66
N PRO A 176 6.19 2.34 -0.04
CA PRO A 176 5.79 3.73 0.12
C PRO A 176 5.27 4.04 1.53
N TYR A 177 4.48 3.16 2.15
CA TYR A 177 3.97 3.42 3.50
C TYR A 177 5.09 3.39 4.55
N SER A 178 6.00 2.42 4.46
CA SER A 178 7.19 2.36 5.32
C SER A 178 8.06 3.61 5.19
N LEU A 179 8.20 4.16 3.98
CA LEU A 179 8.97 5.39 3.77
C LEU A 179 8.36 6.60 4.50
N ILE A 180 7.03 6.71 4.50
CA ILE A 180 6.32 7.78 5.22
C ILE A 180 6.53 7.64 6.72
N LEU A 181 6.34 6.43 7.27
CA LEU A 181 6.58 6.14 8.68
C LEU A 181 8.03 6.43 9.07
N TRP A 182 9.00 6.03 8.25
CA TRP A 182 10.43 6.31 8.47
C TRP A 182 10.72 7.80 8.49
N ASN A 183 10.22 8.55 7.51
CA ASN A 183 10.44 9.99 7.44
C ASN A 183 9.92 10.71 8.68
N ARG A 184 8.84 10.21 9.28
CA ARG A 184 8.30 10.73 10.52
C ARG A 184 9.12 10.30 11.74
N ALA A 185 9.40 9.01 11.89
CA ALA A 185 10.23 8.47 12.97
C ALA A 185 11.61 9.13 13.04
N ARG A 186 12.23 9.38 11.88
CA ARG A 186 13.52 10.08 11.77
C ARG A 186 13.46 11.50 12.32
N ARG A 187 12.37 12.25 12.09
CA ARG A 187 12.21 13.61 12.64
C ARG A 187 12.12 13.57 14.16
N ASP A 188 11.38 12.60 14.71
CA ASP A 188 11.20 12.47 16.15
C ASP A 188 12.49 11.98 16.87
N LEU A 189 13.39 11.27 16.16
CA LEU A 189 14.72 10.89 16.70
C LEU A 189 15.76 12.02 16.68
N LEU A 190 15.59 13.01 15.81
CA LEU A 190 16.54 14.12 15.62
C LEU A 190 16.12 15.40 16.34
N ALA A 191 14.93 15.42 16.94
CA ALA A 191 14.39 16.51 17.75
C ALA A 191 14.79 16.35 19.21
#